data_AF-A0A931VIN1-F1
#
_entry.id   AF-A0A931VIN1-F1
#
_cell.length_a   1.000
_cell.length_b   1.000
_cell.length_c   1.000
_cell.angle_alpha   90.00
_cell.angle_beta   90.00
_cell.angle_gamma   90.00
#
_symmetry.space_group_name_H-M   'P 1'
#
loop_
_entity.id
_entity.type
_entity.pdbx_description
1 polymer ?
#
loop_
_entity_poly.entity_id
_entity_poly.type
_entity_poly.pdbx_seq_one_letter_code
_entity_poly.pdbx_strand_id
1 'polypeptide(L)'
;MKKGFTLIELIIALAVIALVIFGLISAFRGFTYRSELNSQSQSIIETLRQASSRTLASESAQSFGVHFEINRYVLFYPGPNYNPSDPNNQIFN
;
A
#
# COMPACT_ATOMS: atom_id res chain seq x y z
N MET A 1 30.10 34.11 -36.63
CA MET A 1 28.89 34.73 -36.03
C MET A 1 28.04 33.60 -35.47
N LYS A 2 27.82 33.57 -34.14
CA LYS A 2 27.14 32.45 -33.46
C LYS A 2 25.69 32.41 -33.93
N LYS A 3 25.28 31.32 -34.60
CA LYS A 3 23.88 31.01 -34.87
C LYS A 3 23.24 30.64 -33.54
N GLY A 4 22.79 31.64 -32.81
CA GLY A 4 22.04 31.47 -31.58
C GLY A 4 20.73 30.75 -31.88
N PHE A 5 20.31 29.92 -30.93
CA PHE A 5 19.05 29.18 -30.90
C PHE A 5 17.91 29.98 -31.51
N THR A 6 17.26 29.43 -32.53
CA THR A 6 16.10 30.07 -33.13
C THR A 6 14.88 29.96 -32.21
N LEU A 7 13.96 30.92 -32.27
CA LEU A 7 12.72 30.88 -31.49
C LEU A 7 11.92 29.60 -31.76
N ILE A 8 11.96 29.12 -33.01
CA ILE A 8 11.28 27.88 -33.41
C ILE A 8 11.93 26.63 -32.79
N GLU A 9 13.27 26.57 -32.70
CA GLU A 9 13.95 25.47 -31.99
C GLU A 9 13.58 25.43 -30.50
N LEU A 10 13.41 26.60 -29.86
CA LEU A 10 12.98 26.67 -28.47
C LEU A 10 11.56 26.11 -28.29
N ILE A 11 10.63 26.47 -29.18
CA ILE A 11 9.24 25.98 -29.13
C ILE A 11 9.20 24.47 -29.35
N ILE A 12 9.97 23.94 -30.31
CA ILE A 12 10.04 22.51 -30.58
C ILE A 12 10.65 21.77 -29.38
N ALA A 13 11.72 22.29 -28.78
CA ALA A 13 12.33 21.70 -27.59
C ALA A 13 11.35 21.63 -26.41
N LEU A 14 10.60 22.72 -26.16
CA LEU A 14 9.57 22.76 -25.12
C LEU A 14 8.44 21.77 -25.39
N ALA A 15 8.01 21.61 -26.64
CA ALA A 15 7.00 20.62 -27.02
C ALA A 15 7.47 19.19 -26.75
N VAL A 16 8.72 18.87 -27.10
CA VAL A 16 9.31 17.54 -26.82
C VAL A 16 9.41 17.30 -25.31
N ILE A 17 9.87 18.29 -24.54
CA ILE A 17 9.94 18.19 -23.08
C ILE A 17 8.55 17.94 -22.48
N ALA A 18 7.52 18.66 -22.95
CA ALA A 18 6.15 18.48 -22.47
C ALA A 18 5.62 17.07 -22.75
N LEU A 19 5.89 16.51 -23.94
CA LEU A 19 5.50 15.14 -24.29
C LEU A 19 6.17 14.10 -23.38
N VAL A 20 7.47 14.26 -23.11
CA VAL A 20 8.20 13.36 -22.21
C VAL A 20 7.64 13.42 -20.79
N ILE A 21 7.41 14.62 -20.25
CA ILE A 21 6.84 14.81 -18.91
C ILE A 21 5.46 14.14 -18.80
N PHE A 22 4.62 14.30 -19.82
CA PHE A 22 3.28 13.72 -19.83
C PHE A 22 3.31 12.18 -19.79
N GLY A 23 4.24 11.57 -20.53
CA GLY A 23 4.47 10.12 -20.50
C GLY A 23 4.93 9.63 -19.13
N LEU A 24 5.87 10.35 -18.51
CA LEU A 24 6.39 10.00 -17.17
C LEU A 24 5.31 10.04 -16.08
N ILE A 25 4.45 11.08 -16.08
CA ILE A 25 3.35 11.20 -15.10
C ILE A 25 2.37 10.02 -15.24
N SER A 26 2.04 9.65 -16.48
CA SER A 26 1.10 8.56 -16.76
C SER A 26 1.65 7.21 -16.30
N ALA A 27 2.93 6.94 -16.57
CA ALA A 27 3.62 5.73 -16.13
C ALA A 27 3.74 5.67 -14.59
N PHE A 28 4.04 6.80 -13.95
CA PHE A 28 4.20 6.87 -12.50
C PHE A 28 2.88 6.59 -11.77
N ARG A 29 1.75 7.16 -12.24
CA ARG A 29 0.42 6.90 -11.65
C ARG A 29 0.01 5.43 -11.72
N GLY A 30 0.33 4.74 -12.82
CA GLY A 30 0.06 3.31 -12.97
C GLY A 30 0.92 2.44 -12.03
N PHE A 31 2.16 2.85 -11.80
CA PHE A 31 3.08 2.16 -10.90
C PHE A 31 2.69 2.32 -9.42
N THR A 32 2.32 3.53 -8.98
CA THR A 32 1.94 3.80 -7.59
C THR A 32 0.72 2.99 -7.17
N TYR A 33 -0.32 2.95 -8.01
CA TYR A 33 -1.55 2.20 -7.70
C TYR A 33 -1.30 0.69 -7.52
N ARG A 34 -0.46 0.11 -8.39
CA ARG A 34 -0.09 -1.31 -8.29
C ARG A 34 0.80 -1.60 -7.08
N SER A 35 1.72 -0.69 -6.77
CA SER A 35 2.62 -0.81 -5.62
C SER A 35 1.85 -0.71 -4.30
N GLU A 36 0.88 0.19 -4.21
CA GLU A 36 0.05 0.39 -3.02
C GLU A 36 -0.82 -0.83 -2.73
N LEU A 37 -1.48 -1.38 -3.76
CA LEU A 37 -2.26 -2.62 -3.63
C LEU A 37 -1.39 -3.82 -3.22
N ASN A 38 -0.19 -3.94 -3.79
CA ASN A 38 0.73 -5.02 -3.43
C ASN A 38 1.25 -4.87 -1.99
N SER A 39 1.54 -3.64 -1.57
CA SER A 39 1.97 -3.35 -0.19
C SER A 39 0.88 -3.69 0.82
N GLN A 40 -0.38 -3.35 0.54
CA GLN A 40 -1.51 -3.70 1.42
C GLN A 40 -1.70 -5.22 1.51
N SER A 41 -1.63 -5.93 0.38
CA SER A 41 -1.72 -7.39 0.35
C SER A 41 -0.61 -8.06 1.17
N GLN A 42 0.63 -7.59 1.03
CA GLN A 42 1.76 -8.09 1.82
C GLN A 42 1.59 -7.82 3.31
N SER A 43 1.14 -6.62 3.69
CA SER A 43 0.86 -6.28 5.10
C SER A 43 -0.20 -7.21 5.71
N ILE A 44 -1.27 -7.53 4.98
CA ILE A 44 -2.29 -8.48 5.44
C ILE A 44 -1.70 -9.88 5.64
N ILE A 45 -0.92 -10.36 4.67
CA ILE A 45 -0.27 -11.68 4.75
C ILE A 45 0.67 -11.74 5.96
N GLU A 46 1.45 -10.69 6.20
CA GLU A 46 2.35 -10.58 7.35
C GLU A 46 1.59 -10.61 8.68
N THR A 47 0.49 -9.86 8.81
CA THR A 47 -0.35 -9.90 10.02
C THR A 47 -0.93 -11.29 10.25
N LEU A 48 -1.43 -11.97 9.22
CA LEU A 48 -1.93 -13.34 9.35
C LEU A 48 -0.84 -14.32 9.79
N ARG A 49 0.36 -14.17 9.23
CA ARG A 49 1.51 -15.01 9.59
C ARG A 49 1.94 -14.76 11.03
N GLN A 50 1.90 -13.51 11.48
CA GLN A 50 2.14 -13.15 12.88
C GLN A 50 1.08 -13.75 13.81
N ALA A 51 -0.21 -13.58 13.51
CA ALA A 51 -1.31 -14.18 14.28
C ALA A 51 -1.16 -15.71 14.40
N SER A 52 -0.82 -16.37 13.29
CA SER A 52 -0.57 -17.82 13.24
C SER A 52 0.65 -18.20 14.08
N SER A 53 1.74 -17.44 13.98
CA SER A 53 2.97 -17.67 14.75
C SER A 53 2.73 -17.51 16.25
N ARG A 54 1.96 -16.51 16.68
CA ARG A 54 1.63 -16.28 18.10
C ARG A 54 0.73 -17.37 18.65
N THR A 55 -0.23 -17.84 17.84
CA THR A 55 -1.08 -19.00 18.18
C THR A 55 -0.25 -20.29 18.32
N LEU A 56 0.66 -20.57 17.37
CA LEU A 56 1.56 -21.74 17.43
C LEU A 56 2.57 -21.66 18.59
N ALA A 57 3.04 -20.46 18.91
CA ALA A 57 3.90 -20.22 20.07
C ALA A 57 3.16 -20.36 21.41
N SER A 58 1.84 -20.60 21.38
CA SER A 58 0.98 -20.64 22.56
C SER A 58 1.15 -19.38 23.42
N GLU A 59 1.39 -18.24 22.77
CA GLU A 59 1.57 -16.96 23.45
C GLU A 59 0.24 -16.64 24.15
N SER A 60 0.22 -16.72 25.48
CA SER A 60 -0.98 -16.58 26.33
C SER A 60 -2.01 -17.72 26.31
N ALA A 61 -1.71 -18.90 25.71
CA ALA A 61 -2.61 -20.07 25.67
C ALA A 61 -4.02 -19.80 25.08
N GLN A 62 -4.14 -18.83 24.18
CA GLN A 62 -5.40 -18.34 23.63
C GLN A 62 -5.36 -18.32 22.09
N SER A 63 -6.50 -18.55 21.43
CA SER A 63 -6.62 -18.41 19.98
C SER A 63 -6.62 -16.94 19.55
N PHE A 64 -5.80 -16.62 18.56
CA PHE A 64 -5.80 -15.32 17.86
C PHE A 64 -6.56 -15.46 16.53
N GLY A 65 -7.41 -14.48 16.22
CA GLY A 65 -8.14 -14.42 14.95
C GLY A 65 -8.01 -13.05 14.29
N VAL A 66 -8.28 -13.00 12.98
CA VAL A 66 -8.32 -11.74 12.22
C VAL A 66 -9.73 -11.56 11.67
N HIS A 67 -10.35 -10.43 12.01
CA HIS A 67 -11.62 -10.00 11.43
C HIS A 67 -11.36 -8.96 10.33
N PHE A 68 -11.91 -9.19 9.15
CA PHE A 68 -11.78 -8.28 8.01
C PHE A 68 -13.03 -7.40 7.89
N GLU A 69 -12.82 -6.09 7.83
CA GLU A 69 -13.83 -5.09 7.50
C GLU A 69 -13.44 -4.39 6.18
N ILE A 70 -14.32 -3.54 5.65
CA ILE A 70 -14.16 -2.93 4.32
C ILE A 70 -12.89 -2.07 4.21
N ASN A 71 -12.51 -1.37 5.29
CA ASN A 71 -11.39 -0.42 5.28
C ASN A 71 -10.37 -0.67 6.41
N ARG A 72 -10.43 -1.85 7.04
CA ARG A 72 -9.56 -2.20 8.18
C ARG A 72 -9.58 -3.69 8.43
N TYR A 73 -8.56 -4.18 9.11
CA TYR A 73 -8.57 -5.50 9.70
C TYR A 73 -8.26 -5.40 11.20
N VAL A 74 -8.91 -6.25 11.98
CA VAL A 74 -8.78 -6.27 13.44
C VAL A 74 -8.20 -7.62 13.84
N LEU A 75 -7.03 -7.59 14.48
CA LEU A 75 -6.48 -8.75 15.17
C LEU A 75 -7.15 -8.82 16.55
N PHE A 76 -7.86 -9.91 16.82
CA PHE A 76 -8.57 -10.11 18.08
C PHE A 76 -8.03 -11.33 18.82
N TYR A 77 -8.00 -11.21 20.15
CA TYR A 77 -7.73 -12.27 21.12
C TYR A 77 -8.31 -11.81 22.46
N PRO A 78 -8.76 -12.72 23.35
CA PRO A 78 -8.90 -14.17 23.18
C PRO A 78 -10.25 -14.67 22.66
N GLY A 79 -10.21 -15.78 21.93
CA GLY A 79 -11.39 -16.63 21.69
C GLY A 79 -11.66 -16.92 20.21
N PRO A 80 -12.71 -17.72 19.91
CA PRO A 80 -13.02 -18.13 18.53
C PRO A 80 -13.81 -17.09 17.73
N ASN A 81 -14.45 -16.12 18.40
CA ASN A 81 -15.36 -15.15 17.77
C ASN A 81 -14.89 -13.71 18.04
N TYR A 82 -14.99 -12.87 17.02
CA TYR A 82 -14.72 -11.44 17.13
C TYR A 82 -15.78 -10.75 18.00
N ASN A 83 -15.33 -9.97 19.00
CA ASN A 83 -16.17 -9.08 19.78
C ASN A 83 -15.67 -7.63 19.58
N PRO A 84 -16.46 -6.73 18.95
CA PRO A 84 -16.03 -5.36 18.69
C PRO A 84 -15.83 -4.51 19.95
N SER A 85 -16.39 -4.92 21.09
CA SER A 85 -16.22 -4.22 22.39
C SER A 85 -15.01 -4.71 23.19
N ASP A 86 -14.22 -5.65 22.67
CA ASP A 86 -13.04 -6.17 23.38
C ASP A 86 -11.90 -5.14 23.38
N PRO A 87 -11.39 -4.73 24.56
CA PRO A 87 -10.29 -3.77 24.65
C PRO A 87 -8.95 -4.30 24.12
N ASN A 88 -8.80 -5.62 23.90
CA ASN A 88 -7.59 -6.23 23.37
C ASN A 88 -7.50 -6.21 21.83
N ASN A 89 -8.55 -5.73 21.16
CA ASN A 89 -8.59 -5.62 19.71
C ASN A 89 -7.50 -4.68 19.18
N GLN A 90 -6.68 -5.17 18.26
CA GLN A 90 -5.69 -4.36 17.56
C GLN A 90 -6.21 -4.03 16.16
N ILE A 91 -6.49 -2.74 15.92
CA ILE A 91 -7.07 -2.24 14.69
C ILE A 91 -5.96 -1.76 13.74
N PHE A 92 -6.00 -2.24 12.50
CA PHE A 92 -5.10 -1.84 11.43
C PHE A 92 -5.92 -1.32 10.24
N ASN A 93 -5.55 -0.14 9.73
CA ASN A 93 -6.21 0.50 8.58
C ASN A 93 -5.51 0.16 7.27
#